data_AF-A0A9E2UNG1-F1
#
_entry.id   AF-A0A9E2UNG1-F1
#
_cell.length_a   1.000
_cell.length_b   1.000
_cell.length_c   1.000
_cell.angle_alpha   90.00
_cell.angle_beta   90.00
_cell.angle_gamma   90.00
#
_symmetry.space_group_name_H-M   'P 1'
#
loop_
_entity.id
_entity.type
_entity.pdbx_description
1 polymer ?
#
loop_
_entity_poly.entity_id
_entity_poly.type
_entity_poly.pdbx_seq_one_letter_code
_entity_poly.pdbx_strand_id
1 'polypeptide(L)'
;DHQIFGNHPEAKNVYDIDSMQLINLVKTMRDEEQFLNGEPIDGSPKMFIGAASNPFADPFEFRVYRLAKKINAGADFIQTQCIYNMDKFRQFMKMAVDMGLCEKCYILAGVTPLKSVGMAQYMAKQVPGMDVPPELIERLRGAGKGKFAEEGIKIAIEQIEEFKQMEGVAGVHLMAIEWEHKVAEIAQRAGMLPRPDIS
;
A
#
# COMPACT_ATOMS: atom_id res chain seq x y z
N ASP A 1 26.44 0.59 -21.61
CA ASP A 1 25.47 1.54 -21.03
C ASP A 1 26.07 2.22 -19.82
N HIS A 2 26.64 3.39 -20.05
CA HIS A 2 27.16 4.29 -19.01
C HIS A 2 26.27 5.54 -19.08
N GLN A 3 25.89 6.12 -17.95
CA GLN A 3 24.95 7.24 -17.84
C GLN A 3 25.38 8.53 -18.58
N ILE A 4 26.58 8.54 -19.18
CA ILE A 4 27.03 9.59 -20.12
C ILE A 4 26.23 9.56 -21.44
N PHE A 5 25.54 8.46 -21.74
CA PHE A 5 24.62 8.35 -22.87
C PHE A 5 23.21 8.68 -22.37
N GLY A 6 22.84 9.96 -22.43
CA GLY A 6 21.55 10.46 -21.96
C GLY A 6 21.61 11.96 -21.69
N ASN A 7 20.50 12.53 -21.23
CA ASN A 7 20.38 13.96 -20.92
C ASN A 7 20.69 14.33 -19.44
N HIS A 8 21.14 13.35 -18.64
CA HIS A 8 21.59 13.52 -17.25
C HIS A 8 22.94 12.82 -17.02
N PRO A 9 24.03 13.29 -17.65
CA PRO A 9 25.35 12.68 -17.53
C PRO A 9 25.93 12.65 -16.09
N GLU A 10 25.41 13.52 -15.21
CA GLU A 10 25.75 13.64 -13.79
C GLU A 10 25.05 12.62 -12.88
N ALA A 11 24.11 11.84 -13.41
CA ALA A 11 23.35 10.86 -12.65
C ALA A 11 24.25 9.79 -12.00
N LYS A 12 23.80 9.20 -10.89
CA LYS A 12 24.47 8.08 -10.22
C LYS A 12 23.78 6.75 -10.55
N ASN A 13 24.57 5.68 -10.59
CA ASN A 13 24.07 4.34 -10.86
C ASN A 13 23.15 3.80 -9.75
N VAL A 14 23.43 4.13 -8.48
CA VAL A 14 22.68 3.64 -7.31
C VAL A 14 22.56 4.76 -6.29
N TYR A 15 21.39 4.88 -5.66
CA TYR A 15 21.05 5.89 -4.65
C TYR A 15 21.18 7.34 -5.14
N ASP A 16 20.87 7.59 -6.40
CA ASP A 16 20.86 8.95 -6.95
C ASP A 16 19.66 9.76 -6.45
N ILE A 17 18.47 9.15 -6.52
CA ILE A 17 17.22 9.73 -6.09
C ILE A 17 16.46 8.77 -5.17
N ASP A 18 15.72 9.34 -4.22
CA ASP A 18 14.84 8.59 -3.33
C ASP A 18 13.42 8.46 -3.90
N SER A 19 12.55 7.75 -3.17
CA SER A 19 11.17 7.51 -3.63
C SER A 19 10.33 8.79 -3.78
N MET A 20 10.61 9.85 -3.03
CA MET A 20 9.88 11.12 -3.15
C MET A 20 10.33 11.85 -4.40
N GLN A 21 11.64 11.90 -4.64
CA GLN A 21 12.23 12.49 -5.83
C GLN A 21 11.78 11.75 -7.09
N LEU A 22 11.65 10.43 -7.05
CA LEU A 22 11.13 9.64 -8.17
C LEU A 22 9.65 9.96 -8.47
N ILE A 23 8.80 10.06 -7.43
CA ILE A 23 7.39 10.46 -7.62
C ILE A 23 7.33 11.84 -8.28
N ASN A 24 8.11 12.80 -7.76
CA ASN A 24 8.14 14.15 -8.31
C ASN A 24 8.67 14.18 -9.75
N LEU A 25 9.74 13.43 -10.05
CA LEU A 25 10.27 13.30 -11.41
C LEU A 25 9.19 12.81 -12.37
N VAL A 26 8.50 11.72 -12.05
CA VAL A 26 7.45 11.17 -12.92
C VAL A 26 6.28 12.14 -13.05
N LYS A 27 5.93 12.85 -11.98
CA LYS A 27 4.89 13.89 -11.98
C LYS A 27 5.26 15.07 -12.89
N THR A 28 6.50 15.57 -12.82
CA THR A 28 7.02 16.62 -13.71
C THR A 28 7.00 16.15 -15.17
N MET A 29 7.46 14.92 -15.45
CA MET A 29 7.42 14.38 -16.81
C MET A 29 6.00 14.29 -17.37
N ARG A 30 5.02 13.89 -16.54
CA ARG A 30 3.62 13.72 -16.94
C ARG A 30 2.89 15.06 -17.13
N ASP A 31 3.07 16.01 -16.22
CA ASP A 31 2.23 17.21 -16.16
C ASP A 31 2.89 18.45 -16.77
N GLU A 32 4.22 18.54 -16.71
CA GLU A 32 4.98 19.66 -17.25
C GLU A 32 5.62 19.32 -18.60
N GLU A 33 5.52 18.05 -19.03
CA GLU A 33 6.08 17.53 -20.28
C GLU A 33 7.60 17.80 -20.41
N GLN A 34 8.30 17.76 -19.27
CA GLN A 34 9.72 18.10 -19.16
C GLN A 34 10.50 17.06 -18.36
N PHE A 35 11.77 16.92 -18.72
CA PHE A 35 12.77 16.25 -17.89
C PHE A 35 13.18 17.14 -16.71
N LEU A 36 13.90 16.57 -15.71
CA LEU A 36 14.36 17.35 -14.55
C LEU A 36 15.33 18.48 -14.91
N ASN A 37 16.07 18.35 -16.01
CA ASN A 37 16.93 19.39 -16.55
C ASN A 37 16.18 20.51 -17.29
N GLY A 38 14.83 20.43 -17.38
CA GLY A 38 13.96 21.39 -18.05
C GLY A 38 13.83 21.19 -19.56
N GLU A 39 14.50 20.20 -20.14
CA GLU A 39 14.33 19.88 -21.55
C GLU A 39 12.94 19.28 -21.81
N PRO A 40 12.28 19.63 -22.93
CA PRO A 40 10.98 19.09 -23.27
C PRO A 40 11.06 17.60 -23.60
N ILE A 41 9.98 16.88 -23.27
CA ILE A 41 9.81 15.47 -23.59
C ILE A 41 8.93 15.34 -24.83
N ASP A 42 9.44 14.66 -25.85
CA ASP A 42 8.60 14.19 -26.95
C ASP A 42 7.79 12.97 -26.50
N GLY A 43 6.49 13.18 -26.24
CA GLY A 43 5.56 12.15 -25.76
C GLY A 43 5.60 11.93 -24.25
N SER A 44 5.00 12.86 -23.49
CA SER A 44 4.89 12.76 -22.03
C SER A 44 4.17 11.48 -21.56
N PRO A 45 4.65 10.81 -20.50
CA PRO A 45 4.02 9.60 -19.98
C PRO A 45 2.65 9.91 -19.37
N LYS A 46 1.61 9.15 -19.74
CA LYS A 46 0.28 9.24 -19.12
C LYS A 46 0.12 8.18 -18.03
N MET A 47 0.74 8.42 -16.87
CA MET A 47 0.76 7.48 -15.75
C MET A 47 -0.15 7.92 -14.60
N PHE A 48 -0.75 6.95 -13.91
CA PHE A 48 -1.36 7.15 -12.60
C PHE A 48 -0.35 6.73 -11.53
N ILE A 49 0.19 7.70 -10.81
CA ILE A 49 1.42 7.57 -10.02
C ILE A 49 1.08 6.97 -8.66
N GLY A 50 1.60 5.76 -8.41
CA GLY A 50 1.42 5.05 -7.15
C GLY A 50 2.61 5.19 -6.21
N ALA A 51 2.36 5.15 -4.90
CA ALA A 51 3.43 5.02 -3.92
C ALA A 51 3.06 4.08 -2.75
N ALA A 52 4.07 3.43 -2.18
CA ALA A 52 3.88 2.60 -0.99
C ALA A 52 3.87 3.45 0.30
N SER A 53 3.05 3.06 1.28
CA SER A 53 3.07 3.62 2.63
C SER A 53 3.04 2.53 3.70
N ASN A 54 3.89 2.65 4.72
CA ASN A 54 3.78 1.83 5.92
C ASN A 54 3.13 2.67 7.03
N PRO A 55 1.92 2.31 7.52
CA PRO A 55 1.22 3.05 8.57
C PRO A 55 1.75 2.75 9.98
N PHE A 56 2.57 1.71 10.19
CA PHE A 56 2.93 1.22 11.54
C PHE A 56 4.38 1.39 11.95
N ALA A 57 5.26 1.80 11.04
CA ALA A 57 6.67 2.00 11.41
C ALA A 57 6.82 3.10 12.47
N ASP A 58 7.77 2.94 13.39
CA ASP A 58 8.02 3.94 14.42
C ASP A 58 8.76 5.17 13.87
N PRO A 59 8.48 6.38 14.41
CA PRO A 59 7.39 6.68 15.33
C PRO A 59 6.04 6.79 14.60
N PHE A 60 4.99 6.20 15.16
CA PHE A 60 3.66 6.08 14.54
C PHE A 60 3.06 7.43 14.10
N GLU A 61 3.10 8.45 14.96
CA GLU A 61 2.54 9.79 14.68
C GLU A 61 3.18 10.46 13.45
N PHE A 62 4.44 10.13 13.13
CA PHE A 62 5.12 10.67 11.96
C PHE A 62 4.71 10.01 10.65
N ARG A 63 3.97 8.89 10.70
CA ARG A 63 3.63 8.11 9.50
C ARG A 63 2.68 8.84 8.57
N VAL A 64 1.71 9.56 9.13
CA VAL A 64 0.77 10.36 8.32
C VAL A 64 1.46 11.53 7.62
N TYR A 65 2.46 12.15 8.25
CA TYR A 65 3.25 13.21 7.59
C TYR A 65 4.12 12.66 6.45
N ARG A 66 4.62 11.43 6.57
CA ARG A 66 5.33 10.77 5.46
C ARG A 66 4.40 10.40 4.32
N LEU A 67 3.14 10.03 4.62
CA LEU A 67 2.09 9.89 3.62
C LEU A 67 1.85 11.25 2.91
N ALA A 68 1.65 12.32 3.68
CA ALA A 68 1.45 13.67 3.15
C ALA A 68 2.60 14.10 2.22
N LYS A 69 3.86 13.81 2.58
CA LYS A 69 5.02 14.08 1.70
C LYS A 69 4.95 13.33 0.36
N LYS A 70 4.49 12.07 0.34
CA LYS A 70 4.32 11.30 -0.91
C LYS A 70 3.22 11.89 -1.78
N ILE A 71 2.10 12.27 -1.17
CA ILE A 71 0.96 12.88 -1.87
C ILE A 71 1.39 14.23 -2.46
N ASN A 72 2.07 15.07 -1.67
CA ASN A 72 2.57 16.36 -2.13
C ASN A 72 3.64 16.24 -3.23
N ALA A 73 4.41 15.15 -3.27
CA ALA A 73 5.34 14.87 -4.36
C ALA A 73 4.63 14.49 -5.67
N GLY A 74 3.31 14.19 -5.65
CA GLY A 74 2.51 13.91 -6.82
C GLY A 74 1.98 12.47 -6.93
N ALA A 75 1.92 11.72 -5.84
CA ALA A 75 1.28 10.40 -5.85
C ALA A 75 -0.25 10.54 -5.94
N ASP A 76 -0.87 9.90 -6.94
CA ASP A 76 -2.33 9.89 -7.12
C ASP A 76 -3.00 8.76 -6.34
N PHE A 77 -2.27 7.68 -6.04
CA PHE A 77 -2.74 6.64 -5.12
C PHE A 77 -1.63 6.06 -4.25
N ILE A 78 -2.07 5.45 -3.15
CA ILE A 78 -1.22 4.84 -2.14
C ILE A 78 -1.63 3.38 -1.97
N GLN A 79 -0.64 2.49 -1.99
CA GLN A 79 -0.80 1.13 -1.48
C GLN A 79 -0.18 1.04 -0.10
N THR A 80 -0.97 0.71 0.91
CA THR A 80 -0.39 0.47 2.23
C THR A 80 0.27 -0.90 2.29
N GLN A 81 1.21 -1.03 3.22
CA GLN A 81 1.65 -2.33 3.69
C GLN A 81 0.51 -3.10 4.37
N CYS A 82 0.72 -4.39 4.62
CA CYS A 82 -0.28 -5.28 5.21
C CYS A 82 -0.79 -4.72 6.55
N ILE A 83 -2.11 -4.63 6.70
CA ILE A 83 -2.75 -4.17 7.92
C ILE A 83 -3.14 -5.40 8.73
N TYR A 84 -2.59 -5.53 9.94
CA TYR A 84 -3.04 -6.54 10.93
C TYR A 84 -3.53 -5.87 12.21
N ASN A 85 -2.92 -4.76 12.62
CA ASN A 85 -3.41 -3.93 13.73
C ASN A 85 -4.47 -2.94 13.22
N MET A 86 -5.75 -3.36 13.28
CA MET A 86 -6.88 -2.54 12.82
C MET A 86 -7.06 -1.27 13.64
N ASP A 87 -6.83 -1.33 14.96
CA ASP A 87 -6.97 -0.17 15.85
C ASP A 87 -6.01 0.96 15.47
N LYS A 88 -4.73 0.64 15.25
CA LYS A 88 -3.75 1.62 14.78
C LYS A 88 -4.07 2.10 13.36
N PHE A 89 -4.57 1.23 12.49
CA PHE A 89 -4.93 1.65 11.14
C PHE A 89 -6.08 2.66 11.14
N ARG A 90 -7.11 2.48 11.99
CA ARG A 90 -8.18 3.47 12.18
C ARG A 90 -7.62 4.82 12.62
N GLN A 91 -6.67 4.84 13.55
CA GLN A 91 -6.03 6.08 14.00
C GLN A 91 -5.24 6.73 12.86
N PHE A 92 -4.49 5.95 12.08
CA PHE A 92 -3.74 6.43 10.92
C PHE A 92 -4.66 7.06 9.87
N MET A 93 -5.76 6.39 9.52
CA MET A 93 -6.74 6.89 8.56
C MET A 93 -7.45 8.13 9.07
N LYS A 94 -7.82 8.17 10.36
CA LYS A 94 -8.38 9.38 10.98
C LYS A 94 -7.44 10.58 10.80
N MET A 95 -6.15 10.43 11.11
CA MET A 95 -5.19 11.52 10.91
C MET A 95 -5.08 11.92 9.43
N ALA A 96 -5.13 10.96 8.50
CA ALA A 96 -5.06 11.25 7.07
C ALA A 96 -6.31 12.01 6.56
N VAL A 97 -7.49 11.65 7.05
CA VAL A 97 -8.76 12.36 6.78
C VAL A 97 -8.72 13.76 7.39
N ASP A 98 -8.36 13.91 8.67
CA ASP A 98 -8.28 15.21 9.35
C ASP A 98 -7.32 16.19 8.64
N MET A 99 -6.28 15.66 7.97
CA MET A 99 -5.32 16.45 7.18
C MET A 99 -5.75 16.71 5.73
N GLY A 100 -6.94 16.24 5.30
CA GLY A 100 -7.46 16.38 3.94
C GLY A 100 -6.64 15.61 2.89
N LEU A 101 -5.93 14.56 3.29
CA LEU A 101 -5.07 13.80 2.37
C LEU A 101 -5.88 12.91 1.42
N CYS A 102 -6.99 12.37 1.90
CA CYS A 102 -7.82 11.43 1.14
C CYS A 102 -8.63 12.11 0.02
N GLU A 103 -8.74 13.44 0.04
CA GLU A 103 -9.33 14.24 -1.05
C GLU A 103 -8.38 14.40 -2.24
N LYS A 104 -7.07 14.22 -1.99
CA LYS A 104 -6.00 14.47 -2.96
C LYS A 104 -5.41 13.19 -3.54
N CYS A 105 -5.65 12.05 -2.90
CA CYS A 105 -5.01 10.79 -3.21
C CYS A 105 -5.85 9.61 -2.75
N TYR A 106 -5.95 8.56 -3.56
CA TYR A 106 -6.70 7.36 -3.21
C TYR A 106 -5.86 6.43 -2.35
N ILE A 107 -6.37 6.00 -1.19
CA ILE A 107 -5.67 5.05 -0.31
C ILE A 107 -6.24 3.65 -0.47
N LEU A 108 -5.39 2.70 -0.85
CA LEU A 108 -5.70 1.28 -0.95
C LEU A 108 -5.15 0.55 0.28
N ALA A 109 -6.05 0.04 1.12
CA ALA A 109 -5.72 -0.69 2.34
C ALA A 109 -5.14 -2.08 1.98
N GLY A 110 -3.92 -2.36 2.44
CA GLY A 110 -3.20 -3.60 2.18
C GLY A 110 -3.68 -4.77 3.03
N VAL A 111 -4.02 -5.89 2.39
CA VAL A 111 -4.49 -7.12 3.06
C VAL A 111 -3.68 -8.31 2.60
N THR A 112 -3.15 -9.07 3.55
CA THR A 112 -2.51 -10.37 3.29
C THR A 112 -3.16 -11.44 4.16
N PRO A 113 -3.83 -12.45 3.58
CA PRO A 113 -4.44 -13.52 4.35
C PRO A 113 -3.39 -14.40 5.02
N LEU A 114 -3.59 -14.75 6.29
CA LEU A 114 -2.67 -15.57 7.08
C LEU A 114 -2.89 -17.07 6.84
N LYS A 115 -1.97 -17.72 6.12
CA LYS A 115 -2.06 -19.17 5.81
C LYS A 115 -1.85 -20.08 7.03
N SER A 116 -1.10 -19.62 8.02
CA SER A 116 -0.71 -20.44 9.17
C SER A 116 -0.27 -19.59 10.36
N VAL A 117 -0.29 -20.19 11.55
CA VAL A 117 0.28 -19.57 12.77
C VAL A 117 1.76 -19.23 12.59
N GLY A 118 2.52 -20.08 11.88
CA GLY A 118 3.93 -19.82 11.58
C GLY A 118 4.12 -18.57 10.71
N MET A 119 3.28 -18.39 9.69
CA MET A 119 3.28 -17.17 8.87
C MET A 119 2.97 -15.93 9.72
N ALA A 120 1.95 -16.00 10.58
CA ALA A 120 1.58 -14.87 11.45
C ALA A 120 2.72 -14.49 12.40
N GLN A 121 3.40 -15.48 13.00
CA GLN A 121 4.57 -15.27 13.85
C GLN A 121 5.77 -14.70 13.09
N TYR A 122 5.98 -15.15 11.85
CA TYR A 122 7.04 -14.61 10.99
C TYR A 122 6.77 -13.15 10.64
N MET A 123 5.55 -12.82 10.22
CA MET A 123 5.13 -11.44 9.95
C MET A 123 5.34 -10.53 11.18
N ALA A 124 5.03 -11.02 12.37
CA ALA A 124 5.18 -10.27 13.61
C ALA A 124 6.64 -10.01 14.01
N LYS A 125 7.55 -10.94 13.71
CA LYS A 125 8.93 -10.93 14.26
C LYS A 125 10.01 -10.57 13.25
N GLN A 126 9.80 -10.91 11.99
CA GLN A 126 10.85 -10.92 10.97
C GLN A 126 10.63 -9.88 9.88
N VAL A 127 9.43 -9.32 9.75
CA VAL A 127 9.12 -8.31 8.73
C VAL A 127 9.20 -6.91 9.35
N PRO A 128 10.18 -6.07 8.96
CA PRO A 128 10.37 -4.76 9.58
C PRO A 128 9.17 -3.83 9.38
N GLY A 129 8.76 -3.17 10.47
CA GLY A 129 7.67 -2.20 10.47
C GLY A 129 6.28 -2.82 10.34
N MET A 130 6.13 -4.13 10.57
CA MET A 130 4.84 -4.79 10.72
C MET A 130 4.38 -4.75 12.18
N ASP A 131 3.09 -4.55 12.39
CA ASP A 131 2.44 -4.64 13.70
C ASP A 131 1.35 -5.71 13.63
N VAL A 132 1.63 -6.87 14.21
CA VAL A 132 0.72 -8.03 14.27
C VAL A 132 0.30 -8.23 15.72
N PRO A 133 -0.96 -7.93 16.07
CA PRO A 133 -1.43 -8.08 17.44
C PRO A 133 -1.40 -9.55 17.89
N PRO A 134 -0.96 -9.86 19.13
CA PRO A 134 -0.91 -11.24 19.64
C PRO A 134 -2.25 -11.97 19.60
N GLU A 135 -3.35 -11.27 19.82
CA GLU A 135 -4.71 -11.79 19.76
C GLU A 135 -5.07 -12.33 18.37
N LEU A 136 -4.48 -11.79 17.30
CA LEU A 136 -4.69 -12.30 15.95
C LEU A 136 -4.02 -13.67 15.77
N ILE A 137 -2.83 -13.83 16.34
CA ILE A 137 -2.09 -15.11 16.34
C ILE A 137 -2.83 -16.15 17.17
N GLU A 138 -3.34 -15.76 18.34
CA GLU A 138 -4.09 -16.66 19.21
C GLU A 138 -5.47 -17.02 18.64
N ARG A 139 -6.15 -16.10 17.95
CA ARG A 139 -7.35 -16.41 17.17
C ARG A 139 -7.07 -17.45 16.09
N LEU A 140 -5.99 -17.28 15.34
CA LEU A 140 -5.59 -18.23 14.30
C LEU A 140 -5.24 -19.60 14.91
N ARG A 141 -4.55 -19.63 16.05
CA ARG A 141 -4.24 -20.87 16.80
C ARG A 141 -5.53 -21.56 17.28
N GLY A 142 -6.46 -20.78 17.83
CA GLY A 142 -7.74 -21.25 18.39
C GLY A 142 -8.66 -21.90 17.36
N ALA A 143 -8.51 -21.59 16.06
CA ALA A 143 -9.23 -22.28 14.99
C ALA A 143 -8.90 -23.79 14.92
N GLY A 144 -7.71 -24.19 15.38
CA GLY A 144 -7.28 -25.59 15.40
C GLY A 144 -6.59 -26.04 14.11
N LYS A 145 -5.76 -27.10 14.24
CA LYS A 145 -4.94 -27.63 13.15
C LYS A 145 -5.82 -28.04 11.95
N GLY A 146 -5.41 -27.62 10.75
CA GLY A 146 -6.15 -27.86 9.50
C GLY A 146 -7.18 -26.77 9.16
N LYS A 147 -7.49 -25.84 10.09
CA LYS A 147 -8.44 -24.75 9.86
C LYS A 147 -7.79 -23.36 9.73
N PHE A 148 -6.46 -23.27 9.87
CA PHE A 148 -5.75 -21.98 9.85
C PHE A 148 -5.96 -21.21 8.55
N ALA A 149 -5.88 -21.88 7.40
CA ALA A 149 -6.06 -21.24 6.11
C ALA A 149 -7.46 -20.60 5.97
N GLU A 150 -8.51 -21.33 6.36
CA GLU A 150 -9.88 -20.83 6.34
C GLU A 150 -10.09 -19.67 7.33
N GLU A 151 -9.55 -19.77 8.54
CA GLU A 151 -9.63 -18.67 9.51
C GLU A 151 -8.85 -17.44 9.04
N GLY A 152 -7.71 -17.61 8.37
CA GLY A 152 -6.95 -16.52 7.77
C GLY A 152 -7.69 -15.82 6.63
N ILE A 153 -8.43 -16.57 5.81
CA ILE A 153 -9.35 -16.02 4.80
C ILE A 153 -10.48 -15.25 5.49
N LYS A 154 -11.08 -15.82 6.53
CA LYS A 154 -12.15 -15.16 7.30
C LYS A 154 -11.69 -13.84 7.91
N ILE A 155 -10.52 -13.82 8.53
CA ILE A 155 -9.89 -12.59 9.05
C ILE A 155 -9.73 -11.56 7.92
N ALA A 156 -9.17 -11.96 6.77
CA ALA A 156 -8.98 -11.04 5.65
C ALA A 156 -10.31 -10.45 5.13
N ILE A 157 -11.37 -11.26 5.07
CA ILE A 157 -12.71 -10.80 4.68
C ILE A 157 -13.26 -9.79 5.70
N GLU A 158 -13.14 -10.08 7.00
CA GLU A 158 -13.58 -9.15 8.06
C GLU A 158 -12.85 -7.81 7.98
N GLN A 159 -11.54 -7.82 7.70
CA GLN A 159 -10.76 -6.61 7.47
C GLN A 159 -11.27 -5.84 6.25
N ILE A 160 -11.54 -6.53 5.13
CA ILE A 160 -12.07 -5.90 3.92
C ILE A 160 -13.45 -5.26 4.17
N GLU A 161 -14.34 -5.94 4.90
CA GLU A 161 -15.63 -5.37 5.27
C GLU A 161 -15.48 -4.10 6.12
N GLU A 162 -14.50 -4.07 7.01
CA GLU A 162 -14.21 -2.85 7.78
C GLU A 162 -13.65 -1.72 6.90
N PHE A 163 -12.72 -2.04 5.99
CA PHE A 163 -12.15 -1.04 5.06
C PHE A 163 -13.21 -0.40 4.18
N LYS A 164 -14.23 -1.17 3.74
CA LYS A 164 -15.35 -0.64 2.94
C LYS A 164 -16.16 0.42 3.68
N GLN A 165 -16.16 0.41 5.01
CA GLN A 165 -16.86 1.39 5.85
C GLN A 165 -15.95 2.52 6.34
N MET A 166 -14.64 2.44 6.08
CA MET A 166 -13.66 3.36 6.63
C MET A 166 -13.51 4.59 5.73
N GLU A 167 -13.79 5.77 6.29
CA GLU A 167 -13.63 7.03 5.58
C GLU A 167 -12.19 7.21 5.05
N GLY A 168 -12.10 7.66 3.80
CA GLY A 168 -10.82 7.88 3.10
C GLY A 168 -10.18 6.64 2.49
N VAL A 169 -10.65 5.42 2.80
CA VAL A 169 -10.20 4.21 2.12
C VAL A 169 -10.94 4.07 0.79
N ALA A 170 -10.19 4.11 -0.31
CA ALA A 170 -10.74 4.05 -1.67
C ALA A 170 -10.83 2.62 -2.22
N GLY A 171 -10.14 1.67 -1.60
CA GLY A 171 -10.14 0.28 -2.03
C GLY A 171 -9.17 -0.59 -1.24
N VAL A 172 -8.96 -1.81 -1.73
CA VAL A 172 -8.13 -2.82 -1.09
C VAL A 172 -7.02 -3.28 -2.02
N HIS A 173 -5.80 -3.35 -1.50
CA HIS A 173 -4.68 -4.02 -2.13
C HIS A 173 -4.53 -5.43 -1.53
N LEU A 174 -5.10 -6.44 -2.20
CA LEU A 174 -5.07 -7.83 -1.74
C LEU A 174 -3.79 -8.54 -2.23
N MET A 175 -2.91 -8.87 -1.29
CA MET A 175 -1.63 -9.53 -1.51
C MET A 175 -1.69 -10.98 -1.01
N ALA A 176 -1.94 -11.92 -1.92
CA ALA A 176 -1.96 -13.35 -1.58
C ALA A 176 -0.60 -14.01 -1.91
N ILE A 177 0.44 -13.67 -1.15
CA ILE A 177 1.83 -14.13 -1.36
C ILE A 177 1.89 -15.65 -1.45
N GLU A 178 2.30 -16.21 -2.59
CA GLU A 178 2.33 -17.66 -2.87
C GLU A 178 0.97 -18.34 -2.56
N TRP A 179 -0.12 -17.59 -2.74
CA TRP A 179 -1.49 -18.04 -2.55
C TRP A 179 -2.48 -17.36 -3.50
N GLU A 180 -1.99 -16.98 -4.68
CA GLU A 180 -2.66 -16.14 -5.67
C GLU A 180 -4.00 -16.74 -6.13
N HIS A 181 -4.09 -18.07 -6.16
CA HIS A 181 -5.33 -18.79 -6.50
C HIS A 181 -6.49 -18.55 -5.51
N LYS A 182 -6.23 -18.02 -4.31
CA LYS A 182 -7.26 -17.63 -3.35
C LYS A 182 -7.78 -16.20 -3.51
N VAL A 183 -7.13 -15.37 -4.34
CA VAL A 183 -7.53 -13.97 -4.55
C VAL A 183 -8.99 -13.87 -5.00
N ALA A 184 -9.39 -14.68 -5.98
CA ALA A 184 -10.76 -14.69 -6.49
C ALA A 184 -11.78 -15.09 -5.42
N GLU A 185 -11.47 -16.12 -4.63
CA GLU A 185 -12.33 -16.58 -3.53
C GLU A 185 -12.52 -15.49 -2.47
N ILE A 186 -11.42 -14.88 -2.01
CA ILE A 186 -11.47 -13.81 -1.00
C ILE A 186 -12.25 -12.62 -1.53
N ALA A 187 -11.95 -12.16 -2.75
CA ALA A 187 -12.63 -11.03 -3.37
C ALA A 187 -14.13 -11.29 -3.54
N GLN A 188 -14.53 -12.50 -3.95
CA GLN A 188 -15.94 -12.88 -4.09
C GLN A 188 -16.63 -12.93 -2.73
N ARG A 189 -16.02 -13.57 -1.73
CA ARG A 189 -16.59 -13.69 -0.38
C ARG A 189 -16.70 -12.34 0.35
N ALA A 190 -15.82 -11.39 0.03
CA ALA A 190 -15.86 -10.02 0.53
C ALA A 190 -16.77 -9.07 -0.31
N GLY A 191 -17.51 -9.62 -1.27
CA GLY A 191 -18.41 -8.83 -2.13
C GLY A 191 -17.70 -7.77 -2.99
N MET A 192 -16.41 -7.98 -3.31
CA MET A 192 -15.62 -7.11 -4.19
C MET A 192 -15.74 -7.51 -5.66
N LEU A 193 -16.52 -8.55 -5.96
CA LEU A 193 -16.85 -9.02 -7.30
C LEU A 193 -18.38 -9.11 -7.48
N PRO A 194 -18.92 -8.89 -8.69
CA PRO A 194 -18.20 -8.54 -9.92
C PRO A 194 -17.57 -7.13 -9.85
N ARG A 195 -16.57 -6.88 -10.71
CA ARG A 195 -15.98 -5.55 -10.81
C ARG A 195 -17.04 -4.57 -11.32
N PRO A 196 -16.99 -3.29 -10.91
CA PRO A 196 -17.87 -2.28 -11.48
C PRO A 196 -17.63 -2.15 -12.99
N ASP A 197 -18.70 -1.90 -13.74
CA ASP A 197 -18.58 -1.53 -15.15
C ASP A 197 -17.93 -0.15 -15.25
N ILE A 198 -16.73 -0.11 -15.82
CA ILE A 198 -16.03 1.14 -16.10
C ILE A 198 -16.44 1.56 -17.52
N SER A 199 -17.58 2.25 -17.61
CA SER A 199 -18.07 2.87 -18.86
C SER A 199 -17.39 4.21 -19.10
#